data_AF-A0A7Z9Y6A0-F1
#
_entry.id   AF-A0A7Z9Y6A0-F1
#
_cell.length_a   1.000
_cell.length_b   1.000
_cell.length_c   1.000
_cell.angle_alpha   90.00
_cell.angle_beta   90.00
_cell.angle_gamma   90.00
#
_symmetry.space_group_name_H-M   'P 1'
#
loop_
_entity.id
_entity.type
_entity.pdbx_description
1 polymer ?
#
loop_
_entity_poly.entity_id
_entity_poly.type
_entity_poly.pdbx_seq_one_letter_code
_entity_poly.pdbx_strand_id
1 'polypeptide(L)'
;LVRALQPEEGVEVMTERRGRRPHAQLTNGPAKLAQALAIDKSLNGANLCDPNGVIWIENVPDAVPETIVTGPRVGLGKTPEPWLSIPWRYWIQGNSFVSK
;
A
#
# COMPACT_ATOMS: atom_id res chain seq x y z
N LEU A 1 3.16 6.93 3.21
CA LEU A 1 2.86 6.36 1.87
C LEU A 1 2.39 4.93 2.06
N VAL A 2 1.15 4.61 1.66
CA VAL A 2 0.69 3.22 1.56
C VAL A 2 1.41 2.55 0.39
N ARG A 3 2.08 1.43 0.64
CA ARG A 3 2.97 0.79 -0.34
C ARG A 3 2.43 -0.49 -0.93
N ALA A 4 1.65 -1.21 -0.14
CA ALA A 4 0.98 -2.43 -0.54
C ALA A 4 -0.24 -2.67 0.36
N LEU A 5 -1.14 -3.53 -0.11
CA LEU A 5 -2.32 -3.99 0.61
C LEU A 5 -2.48 -5.49 0.40
N GLN A 6 -3.04 -6.20 1.37
CA GLN A 6 -3.61 -7.52 1.15
C GLN A 6 -5.06 -7.33 0.66
N PRO A 7 -5.43 -7.76 -0.56
CA PRO A 7 -6.80 -7.66 -1.02
C PRO A 7 -7.70 -8.62 -0.24
N GLU A 8 -8.76 -8.11 0.38
CA GLU A 8 -9.76 -8.93 1.08
C GLU A 8 -11.09 -8.99 0.31
N GLU A 9 -11.54 -7.85 -0.23
CA GLU A 9 -12.80 -7.74 -0.97
C GLU A 9 -12.58 -7.11 -2.35
N GLY A 10 -13.51 -7.37 -3.29
CA GLY A 10 -13.48 -6.78 -4.63
C GLY A 10 -12.31 -7.25 -5.51
N VAL A 11 -11.76 -8.44 -5.24
CA VAL A 11 -10.58 -8.99 -5.92
C VAL A 11 -10.78 -9.14 -7.42
N GLU A 12 -11.99 -9.50 -7.85
CA GLU A 12 -12.38 -9.64 -9.25
C GLU A 12 -12.25 -8.31 -9.99
N VAL A 13 -12.81 -7.24 -9.41
CA VAL A 13 -12.73 -5.86 -9.94
C VAL A 13 -11.28 -5.38 -10.00
N MET A 14 -10.49 -5.64 -8.94
CA MET A 14 -9.07 -5.35 -8.96
C MET A 14 -8.35 -6.12 -10.07
N THR A 15 -8.68 -7.40 -10.25
CA THR A 15 -8.09 -8.27 -11.27
C THR A 15 -8.35 -7.74 -12.67
N GLU A 16 -9.58 -7.29 -12.94
CA GLU A 16 -9.96 -6.67 -14.21
C GLU A 16 -9.20 -5.38 -14.47
N ARG A 17 -9.18 -4.45 -13.51
CA ARG A 17 -8.43 -3.18 -13.59
C ARG A 17 -6.93 -3.39 -13.80
N ARG A 18 -6.40 -4.51 -13.29
CA ARG A 18 -4.98 -4.86 -13.37
C ARG A 18 -4.64 -5.67 -14.62
N GLY A 19 -5.60 -5.95 -15.52
CA GLY A 19 -5.37 -6.74 -16.72
C GLY A 19 -5.12 -8.23 -16.42
N ARG A 20 -5.90 -8.78 -15.48
CA ARG A 20 -5.90 -10.19 -15.06
C ARG A 20 -4.54 -10.71 -14.57
N ARG A 21 -3.81 -9.86 -13.85
CA ARG A 21 -2.52 -10.22 -13.23
C ARG A 21 -2.72 -11.21 -12.07
N PRO A 22 -1.68 -11.98 -11.71
CA PRO A 22 -1.75 -12.88 -10.56
C PRO A 22 -2.13 -12.13 -9.28
N HIS A 23 -2.89 -12.79 -8.40
CA HIS A 23 -3.42 -12.20 -7.17
C HIS A 23 -2.34 -11.51 -6.31
N ALA A 24 -1.18 -12.15 -6.11
CA ALA A 24 -0.05 -11.60 -5.37
C ALA A 24 0.56 -10.32 -6.00
N GLN A 25 0.23 -9.98 -7.24
CA GLN A 25 0.73 -8.82 -7.97
C GLN A 25 -0.29 -7.70 -8.15
N LEU A 26 -1.50 -7.85 -7.59
CA LEU A 26 -2.56 -6.85 -7.73
C LEU A 26 -2.20 -5.57 -7.00
N THR A 27 -1.73 -5.68 -5.77
CA THR A 27 -1.57 -4.57 -4.81
C THR A 27 -0.17 -4.48 -4.20
N ASN A 28 0.81 -5.26 -4.67
CA ASN A 28 2.18 -5.29 -4.12
C ASN A 28 3.08 -4.13 -4.60
N GLY A 29 2.54 -2.92 -4.66
CA GLY A 29 3.28 -1.70 -5.00
C GLY A 29 2.38 -0.46 -5.02
N PRO A 30 2.92 0.76 -4.79
CA PRO A 30 2.11 1.97 -4.65
C PRO A 30 1.28 2.31 -5.89
N ALA A 31 1.89 2.25 -7.08
CA ALA A 31 1.14 2.45 -8.33
C ALA A 31 0.19 1.28 -8.63
N LYS A 32 0.51 0.09 -8.11
CA LYS A 32 -0.29 -1.11 -8.36
C LYS A 32 -1.60 -1.09 -7.59
N LEU A 33 -1.52 -0.82 -6.28
CA LEU A 33 -2.70 -0.67 -5.43
C LEU A 33 -3.57 0.50 -5.89
N ALA A 34 -2.98 1.62 -6.34
CA ALA A 34 -3.75 2.74 -6.85
C ALA A 34 -4.58 2.33 -8.08
N GLN A 35 -3.99 1.61 -9.05
CA GLN A 35 -4.73 1.08 -10.20
C GLN A 35 -5.79 0.05 -9.80
N ALA A 36 -5.47 -0.87 -8.88
CA ALA A 36 -6.40 -1.89 -8.41
C ALA A 36 -7.65 -1.25 -7.75
N LEU A 37 -7.45 -0.22 -6.94
CA LEU A 37 -8.51 0.50 -6.22
C LEU A 37 -9.15 1.63 -7.04
N ALA A 38 -8.71 1.89 -8.27
CA ALA A 38 -9.10 3.05 -9.07
C ALA A 38 -8.89 4.39 -8.35
N ILE A 39 -7.79 4.49 -7.60
CA ILE A 39 -7.32 5.74 -7.00
C ILE A 39 -6.53 6.49 -8.06
N ASP A 40 -7.03 7.66 -8.45
CA ASP A 40 -6.36 8.57 -9.38
C ASP A 40 -6.17 9.97 -8.77
N LYS A 41 -5.75 10.93 -9.60
CA LYS A 41 -5.46 12.30 -9.15
C LYS A 41 -6.70 13.08 -8.70
N SER A 42 -7.91 12.67 -9.07
CA SER A 42 -9.15 13.34 -8.64
C SER A 42 -9.36 13.25 -7.12
N LEU A 43 -8.77 12.24 -6.47
CA LEU A 43 -8.81 12.07 -5.02
C LEU A 43 -7.70 12.82 -4.27
N ASN A 44 -6.85 13.59 -4.98
CA ASN A 44 -5.82 14.38 -4.32
C ASN A 44 -6.45 15.50 -3.47
N GLY A 45 -6.16 15.50 -2.17
CA GLY A 45 -6.76 16.43 -1.21
C GLY A 45 -8.08 15.94 -0.62
N ALA A 46 -8.55 14.73 -0.97
CA ALA A 46 -9.71 14.12 -0.34
C ALA A 46 -9.49 13.98 1.18
N ASN A 47 -10.53 14.31 1.95
CA ASN A 47 -10.52 14.14 3.40
C ASN A 47 -10.89 12.70 3.77
N LEU A 48 -9.89 11.92 4.21
CA LEU A 48 -10.09 10.52 4.63
C LEU A 48 -10.91 10.38 5.93
N CYS A 49 -11.16 11.49 6.64
CA CYS A 49 -11.95 11.53 7.87
C CYS A 49 -13.37 12.08 7.63
N ASP A 50 -13.75 12.37 6.38
CA ASP A 50 -15.13 12.75 6.06
C ASP A 50 -16.03 11.50 6.14
N PRO A 51 -17.06 11.48 7.02
CA PRO A 51 -17.98 10.34 7.11
C PRO A 51 -18.77 10.08 5.81
N ASN A 52 -18.83 11.05 4.90
CA ASN A 52 -19.45 10.92 3.58
C ASN A 52 -18.41 10.84 2.44
N GLY A 53 -17.14 10.63 2.78
CA GLY A 53 -16.05 10.53 1.81
C GLY A 53 -16.16 9.28 0.92
N VAL A 54 -15.72 9.40 -0.33
CA VAL A 54 -15.69 8.27 -1.29
C VAL A 54 -14.56 7.27 -1.04
N ILE A 55 -13.62 7.62 -0.15
CA ILE A 55 -12.50 6.79 0.29
C ILE A 55 -12.26 7.07 1.78
N TRP A 56 -12.10 6.00 2.56
CA TRP A 56 -11.90 6.06 4.00
C TRP A 56 -10.92 4.98 4.46
N ILE A 57 -10.56 5.02 5.74
CA ILE A 57 -9.77 3.99 6.41
C ILE A 57 -10.62 3.41 7.52
N GLU A 58 -10.76 2.09 7.54
CA GLU A 58 -11.48 1.37 8.59
C GLU A 58 -10.52 0.91 9.68
N ASN A 59 -11.01 0.92 10.92
CA ASN A 59 -10.23 0.43 12.04
C ASN A 59 -10.32 -1.10 12.07
N VAL A 60 -9.17 -1.76 12.19
CA VAL A 60 -9.04 -3.21 12.33
C VAL A 60 -8.23 -3.52 13.59
N PRO A 61 -8.30 -4.75 14.14
CA PRO A 61 -7.40 -5.14 15.22
C PRO A 61 -5.94 -4.89 14.84
N ASP A 62 -5.16 -4.37 15.80
CA ASP A 62 -3.75 -4.07 15.57
C ASP A 62 -2.97 -5.33 15.16
N ALA A 63 -1.99 -5.13 14.27
CA ALA A 63 -1.01 -6.16 13.98
C ALA A 63 -0.19 -6.48 15.23
N VAL A 64 0.21 -7.74 15.39
CA VAL A 64 1.12 -8.18 16.45
C VAL A 64 2.45 -7.41 16.30
N PRO A 65 2.87 -6.57 17.26
CA PRO A 65 4.01 -5.66 17.10
C PRO A 65 5.30 -6.36 16.66
N GLU A 66 5.53 -7.59 17.12
CA GLU A 66 6.69 -8.43 16.81
C GLU A 66 6.76 -8.81 15.31
N THR A 67 5.65 -8.70 14.59
CA THR A 67 5.59 -8.97 13.15
C THR A 67 5.91 -7.74 12.31
N ILE A 68 6.04 -6.55 12.91
CA ILE A 68 6.33 -5.32 12.17
C ILE A 68 7.84 -5.17 11.99
N VAL A 69 8.28 -5.27 10.74
CA VAL A 69 9.68 -5.07 10.34
C VAL A 69 9.85 -3.66 9.79
N THR A 70 11.04 -3.08 10.01
CA THR A 70 11.41 -1.79 9.45
C THR A 70 12.72 -1.83 8.65
N GLY A 71 12.90 -0.84 7.77
CA GLY A 71 14.08 -0.71 6.93
C GLY A 71 14.04 0.53 6.04
N PRO A 72 15.07 0.75 5.20
CA PRO A 72 15.13 1.91 4.33
C PRO A 72 13.98 1.90 3.31
N ARG A 73 13.59 3.10 2.85
CA ARG A 73 12.56 3.26 1.82
C ARG A 73 13.09 2.79 0.46
N VAL A 74 12.18 2.36 -0.42
CA VAL A 74 12.51 1.95 -1.79
C VAL A 74 12.35 3.12 -2.75
N GLY A 75 13.19 3.17 -3.78
CA GLY A 75 13.10 4.17 -4.85
C GLY A 75 13.75 5.50 -4.48
N LEU A 76 14.74 5.50 -3.59
CA LEU A 76 15.42 6.70 -3.11
C LEU A 76 16.47 7.27 -4.09
N GLY A 77 16.85 6.54 -5.14
CA GLY A 77 17.81 7.04 -6.14
C GLY A 77 19.12 7.54 -5.50
N LYS A 78 19.52 8.78 -5.80
CA LYS A 78 20.72 9.44 -5.27
C LYS A 78 20.44 10.23 -3.98
N THR A 79 19.65 9.68 -3.06
CA THR A 79 19.40 10.31 -1.76
C THR A 79 20.65 10.22 -0.88
N PRO A 80 21.10 11.32 -0.23
CA PRO A 80 22.27 11.30 0.65
C PRO A 80 21.96 10.71 2.03
N GLU A 81 23.01 10.32 2.75
CA GLU A 81 22.88 9.97 4.18
C GLU A 81 22.53 11.21 5.04
N PRO A 82 21.78 11.02 6.15
CA PRO A 82 21.27 9.75 6.67
C PRO A 82 19.99 9.25 5.98
N TRP A 83 19.35 10.07 5.13
CA TRP A 83 18.01 9.81 4.59
C TRP A 83 17.88 8.55 3.72
N LEU A 84 19.02 8.05 3.24
CA LEU A 84 19.13 6.80 2.49
C LEU A 84 18.93 5.58 3.39
N SER A 85 19.56 5.56 4.57
CA SER A 85 19.61 4.39 5.46
C SER A 85 18.55 4.40 6.56
N ILE A 86 17.89 5.53 6.82
CA ILE A 86 16.88 5.62 7.90
C ILE A 86 15.74 4.60 7.70
N PRO A 87 15.38 3.85 8.77
CA PRO A 87 14.34 2.82 8.73
C PRO A 87 12.92 3.40 8.78
N TRP A 88 12.50 4.07 7.70
CA TRP A 88 11.18 4.70 7.55
C TRP A 88 10.20 3.92 6.67
N ARG A 89 10.49 2.67 6.35
CA ARG A 89 9.57 1.75 5.70
C ARG A 89 9.17 0.68 6.70
N TYR A 90 7.87 0.47 6.90
CA TYR A 90 7.33 -0.53 7.80
C TYR A 90 6.50 -1.55 7.01
N TRP A 91 6.54 -2.83 7.40
CA TRP A 91 5.74 -3.90 6.79
C TRP A 91 5.58 -5.11 7.72
N ILE A 92 4.57 -5.95 7.45
CA ILE A 92 4.33 -7.20 8.19
C ILE A 92 5.26 -8.30 7.65
N GLN A 93 6.02 -8.94 8.54
CA GLN A 93 6.93 -10.04 8.23
C GLN A 93 6.15 -11.22 7.61
N GLY A 94 6.70 -11.82 6.55
CA GLY A 94 6.10 -12.98 5.90
C GLY A 94 4.87 -12.71 5.04
N ASN A 95 4.35 -11.47 5.01
CA ASN A 95 3.20 -11.14 4.17
C ASN A 95 3.60 -11.08 2.68
N SER A 96 2.94 -11.90 1.86
CA SER A 96 3.26 -12.09 0.44
C SER A 96 2.91 -10.89 -0.45
N PHE A 97 2.11 -9.96 0.05
CA PHE A 97 1.72 -8.74 -0.67
C PHE A 97 2.69 -7.58 -0.44
N VAL A 98 3.69 -7.72 0.44
CA VAL A 98 4.68 -6.67 0.69
C VAL A 98 5.41 -6.29 -0.61
N SER A 99 5.38 -5.00 -0.93
CA SER A 99 6.15 -4.46 -2.05
C SER A 99 7.64 -4.60 -1.77
N LYS A 100 8.38 -5.27 -2.66
CA LYS A 100 9.84 -5.38 -2.56
C LYS A 100 10.50 -4.03 -2.82
#